data_AF-A0A7S0JA11-F1
#
_entry.id   AF-A0A7S0JA11-F1
#
_cell.length_a   1.000
_cell.length_b   1.000
_cell.length_c   1.000
_cell.angle_alpha   90.00
_cell.angle_beta   90.00
_cell.angle_gamma   90.00
#
_symmetry.space_group_name_H-M   'P 1'
#
loop_
_entity.id
_entity.type
_entity.pdbx_description
1 polymer ?
#
loop_
_entity_poly.entity_id
_entity_poly.type
_entity_poly.pdbx_seq_one_letter_code
_entity_poly.pdbx_strand_id
1 'polypeptide(L)'
;TASLLISKGQLPRRVNFIPLDKIRAQPLPADKIAAARKLVGERATPAIELVDFGTELGTAMAHVFGCGMVCADKEAARSVCEQIKLKTVTLEGDLYDPQGTLTGGSRSVGNSSLLCKMA
;
A
#
# COMPACT_ATOMS: atom_id res chain seq x y z
N THR A 1 -20.58 5.88 15.13
CA THR A 1 -20.26 5.17 13.86
C THR A 1 -19.73 6.16 12.84
N ALA A 2 -18.91 5.74 11.87
CA ALA A 2 -18.23 6.62 10.90
C ALA A 2 -19.19 7.60 10.18
N SER A 3 -20.42 7.15 9.87
CA SER A 3 -21.46 8.00 9.26
C SER A 3 -21.87 9.19 10.12
N LEU A 4 -21.83 9.09 11.46
CA LEU A 4 -22.13 10.21 12.36
C LEU A 4 -21.01 11.27 12.33
N LEU A 5 -19.75 10.85 12.23
CA LEU A 5 -18.62 11.78 12.10
C LEU A 5 -18.63 12.51 10.76
N ILE A 6 -18.98 11.82 9.67
CA ILE A 6 -19.06 12.43 8.34
C ILE A 6 -20.22 13.44 8.28
N SER A 7 -21.40 13.07 8.82
CA SER A 7 -22.61 13.89 8.72
C SER A 7 -22.66 15.06 9.70
N LYS A 8 -22.07 14.94 10.88
CA LYS A 8 -22.18 15.95 11.96
C LYS A 8 -20.83 16.51 12.45
N GLY A 9 -19.71 15.97 11.99
CA GLY A 9 -18.38 16.29 12.53
C GLY A 9 -17.72 17.57 12.00
N GLN A 10 -18.40 18.36 11.16
CA GLN A 10 -17.88 19.61 10.58
C GLN A 10 -16.40 19.53 10.17
N LEU A 11 -16.04 18.50 9.39
CA LEU A 11 -14.64 18.22 9.07
C LEU A 11 -14.07 19.31 8.14
N PRO A 12 -13.06 20.08 8.57
CA PRO A 12 -12.52 21.20 7.80
C PRO A 12 -11.71 20.76 6.57
N ARG A 13 -11.40 19.46 6.46
CA ARG A 13 -10.61 18.86 5.37
C ARG A 13 -11.18 17.48 5.02
N ARG A 14 -10.89 17.02 3.80
CA ARG A 14 -11.24 15.67 3.33
C ARG A 14 -10.48 14.62 4.13
N VAL A 15 -11.21 13.64 4.68
CA VAL A 15 -10.66 12.50 5.44
C VAL A 15 -11.26 11.20 4.88
N ASN A 16 -10.45 10.14 4.83
CA ASN A 16 -10.92 8.80 4.49
C ASN A 16 -11.00 7.98 5.78
N PHE A 17 -12.18 7.44 6.09
CA PHE A 17 -12.40 6.58 7.25
C PHE A 17 -12.42 5.11 6.85
N ILE A 18 -11.81 4.26 7.67
CA ILE A 18 -11.80 2.80 7.52
C ILE A 18 -12.70 2.21 8.62
N PRO A 19 -13.94 1.78 8.31
CA PRO A 19 -14.86 1.23 9.30
C PRO A 19 -14.49 -0.23 9.65
N LEU A 20 -14.05 -0.48 10.88
CA LEU A 20 -13.60 -1.81 11.33
C LEU A 20 -14.69 -2.89 11.25
N ASP A 21 -15.97 -2.50 11.39
CA ASP A 21 -17.14 -3.39 11.35
C ASP A 21 -17.52 -3.84 9.93
N LYS A 22 -17.04 -3.15 8.89
CA LYS A 22 -17.48 -3.35 7.49
C LYS A 22 -16.38 -3.73 6.53
N ILE A 23 -15.12 -3.54 6.91
CA ILE A 23 -14.00 -3.82 6.03
C ILE A 23 -13.83 -5.32 5.80
N ARG A 24 -13.46 -5.67 4.57
CA ARG A 24 -12.99 -7.01 4.23
C ARG A 24 -11.53 -6.88 3.83
N ALA A 25 -10.68 -7.62 4.50
CA ALA A 25 -9.30 -7.77 4.10
C ALA A 25 -9.23 -8.73 2.91
N GLN A 26 -8.41 -8.39 1.92
CA GLN A 26 -8.12 -9.28 0.81
C GLN A 26 -6.60 -9.54 0.82
N PRO A 27 -6.14 -10.50 1.63
CA PRO A 27 -4.73 -10.78 1.76
C PRO A 27 -4.17 -11.38 0.46
N LEU A 28 -2.86 -11.24 0.28
CA LEU A 28 -2.15 -11.89 -0.81
C LEU A 28 -2.35 -13.41 -0.77
N PRO A 29 -2.71 -14.05 -1.90
CA PRO A 29 -2.75 -15.50 -1.98
C PRO A 29 -1.38 -16.11 -1.64
N ALA A 30 -1.37 -17.14 -0.79
CA ALA A 30 -0.14 -17.81 -0.37
C ALA A 30 0.70 -18.31 -1.56
N ASP A 31 0.06 -18.78 -2.62
CA ASP A 31 0.73 -19.23 -3.84
C ASP A 31 1.54 -18.11 -4.50
N LYS A 32 1.01 -16.88 -4.51
CA LYS A 32 1.71 -15.73 -5.08
C LYS A 32 2.89 -15.28 -4.21
N ILE A 33 2.75 -15.38 -2.88
CA ILE A 33 3.85 -15.09 -1.94
C ILE A 33 4.97 -16.11 -2.16
N ALA A 34 4.64 -17.41 -2.24
CA ALA A 34 5.60 -18.47 -2.48
C ALA A 34 6.29 -18.33 -3.85
N ALA A 35 5.52 -18.02 -4.90
CA ALA A 35 6.07 -17.76 -6.22
C ALA A 35 7.04 -16.57 -6.21
N ALA A 36 6.73 -15.51 -5.48
CA ALA A 36 7.59 -14.33 -5.42
C ALA A 36 8.87 -14.60 -4.63
N ARG A 37 8.78 -15.29 -3.50
CA ARG A 37 9.97 -15.74 -2.75
C ARG A 37 10.84 -16.68 -3.58
N LYS A 38 10.25 -17.54 -4.41
CA LYS A 38 11.02 -18.38 -5.35
C LYS A 38 11.71 -17.56 -6.45
N LEU A 39 11.10 -16.46 -6.89
CA LEU A 39 11.62 -15.61 -7.96
C LEU A 39 12.82 -14.77 -7.53
N VAL A 40 12.69 -14.08 -6.39
CA VAL A 40 13.66 -13.05 -5.96
C VAL A 40 14.32 -13.33 -4.63
N GLY A 41 13.98 -14.44 -3.98
CA GLY A 41 14.49 -14.81 -2.66
C GLY A 41 13.96 -13.88 -1.57
N GLU A 42 14.85 -13.51 -0.66
CA GLU A 42 14.57 -12.60 0.47
C GLU A 42 14.41 -11.13 0.06
N ARG A 43 14.60 -10.81 -1.23
CA ARG A 43 14.47 -9.44 -1.75
C ARG A 43 13.02 -8.99 -1.93
N ALA A 44 12.04 -9.83 -1.59
CA ALA A 44 10.64 -9.44 -1.55
C ALA A 44 9.93 -10.00 -0.32
N THR A 45 9.31 -9.09 0.44
CA THR A 45 8.62 -9.40 1.68
C THR A 45 7.19 -8.82 1.62
N PRO A 46 6.16 -9.55 2.05
CA PRO A 46 4.82 -9.00 2.21
C PRO A 46 4.84 -7.75 3.11
N ALA A 47 4.13 -6.69 2.71
CA ALA A 47 4.17 -5.44 3.47
C ALA A 47 3.62 -5.57 4.90
N ILE A 48 2.67 -6.50 5.11
CA ILE A 48 2.07 -6.76 6.42
C ILE A 48 3.06 -7.36 7.44
N GLU A 49 4.11 -8.06 6.98
CA GLU A 49 5.12 -8.66 7.86
C GLU A 49 6.14 -7.62 8.36
N LEU A 50 6.18 -6.43 7.75
CA LEU A 50 7.12 -5.36 8.09
C LEU A 50 6.57 -4.37 9.12
N VAL A 51 5.35 -4.59 9.61
CA VAL A 51 4.65 -3.67 10.50
C VAL A 51 4.10 -4.39 11.72
N ASP A 52 4.31 -3.81 12.89
CA ASP A 52 3.71 -4.28 14.14
C ASP A 52 2.41 -3.52 14.43
N PHE A 53 1.38 -4.24 14.86
CA PHE A 53 0.08 -3.68 15.18
C PHE A 53 -0.67 -4.51 16.23
N GLY A 54 -1.59 -3.85 16.95
CA GLY A 54 -2.48 -4.51 17.89
C GLY A 54 -3.44 -5.48 17.20
N THR A 55 -3.72 -6.62 17.84
CA THR A 55 -4.58 -7.69 17.28
C THR A 55 -5.97 -7.20 16.87
N GLU A 56 -6.50 -6.19 17.55
CA GLU A 56 -7.78 -5.55 17.27
C GLU A 56 -7.81 -4.80 15.92
N LEU A 57 -6.64 -4.49 15.35
CA LEU A 57 -6.49 -3.83 14.06
C LEU A 57 -6.16 -4.79 12.91
N GLY A 58 -6.12 -6.11 13.16
CA GLY A 58 -5.65 -7.08 12.17
C GLY A 58 -6.36 -7.00 10.83
N THR A 59 -7.69 -6.88 10.82
CA THR A 59 -8.47 -6.74 9.58
C THR A 59 -8.18 -5.44 8.85
N ALA A 60 -7.96 -4.33 9.58
CA ALA A 60 -7.63 -3.04 8.98
C ALA A 60 -6.24 -3.05 8.37
N MET A 61 -5.26 -3.61 9.07
CA MET A 61 -3.90 -3.71 8.57
C MET A 61 -3.81 -4.66 7.38
N ALA A 62 -4.54 -5.77 7.39
CA ALA A 62 -4.64 -6.65 6.23
C ALA A 62 -5.39 -6.01 5.05
N HIS A 63 -6.31 -5.06 5.30
CA HIS A 63 -6.93 -4.29 4.23
C HIS A 63 -5.96 -3.29 3.58
N VAL A 64 -5.11 -2.63 4.38
CA VAL A 64 -4.18 -1.59 3.90
C VAL A 64 -2.89 -2.19 3.32
N PHE A 65 -2.28 -3.14 4.03
CA PHE A 65 -0.97 -3.71 3.70
C PHE A 65 -1.03 -5.13 3.12
N GLY A 66 -2.21 -5.76 3.13
CA GLY A 66 -2.34 -7.16 2.69
C GLY A 66 -2.30 -7.37 1.18
N CYS A 67 -2.31 -6.31 0.36
CA CYS A 67 -2.37 -6.39 -1.10
C CYS A 67 -1.04 -6.08 -1.83
N GLY A 68 0.03 -5.74 -1.10
CA GLY A 68 1.30 -5.33 -1.68
C GLY A 68 2.51 -6.03 -1.08
N MET A 69 3.59 -6.06 -1.85
CA MET A 69 4.90 -6.50 -1.37
C MET A 69 5.93 -5.39 -1.44
N VAL A 70 6.87 -5.41 -0.52
CA VAL A 70 8.02 -4.52 -0.50
C VAL A 70 9.20 -5.28 -1.07
N CYS A 71 9.90 -4.65 -2.02
CA CYS A 71 11.06 -5.20 -2.69
C CYS A 71 12.31 -4.35 -2.40
N ALA A 72 13.46 -5.01 -2.27
CA ALA A 72 14.73 -4.31 -2.04
C ALA A 72 15.16 -3.47 -3.24
N ASP A 73 15.09 -4.06 -4.45
CA ASP A 73 15.61 -3.47 -5.68
C ASP A 73 14.50 -3.27 -6.75
N LYS A 74 14.73 -2.34 -7.68
CA LYS A 74 13.84 -2.10 -8.84
C LYS A 74 13.69 -3.34 -9.73
N GLU A 75 14.77 -4.09 -9.92
CA GLU A 75 14.77 -5.33 -10.71
C GLU A 75 13.87 -6.39 -10.08
N ALA A 76 13.93 -6.55 -8.75
CA ALA A 76 13.09 -7.48 -8.02
C ALA A 76 11.62 -7.06 -8.08
N ALA A 77 11.32 -5.77 -7.84
CA ALA A 77 9.98 -5.21 -7.93
C ALA A 77 9.37 -5.44 -9.32
N ARG A 78 10.11 -5.11 -10.36
CA ARG A 78 9.67 -5.29 -11.75
C ARG A 78 9.40 -6.76 -12.08
N SER A 79 10.31 -7.65 -11.71
CA SER A 79 10.18 -9.08 -12.01
C SER A 79 8.95 -9.70 -11.34
N VAL A 80 8.69 -9.35 -10.07
CA VAL A 80 7.51 -9.80 -9.34
C VAL A 80 6.23 -9.20 -9.93
N CYS A 81 6.22 -7.91 -10.26
CA CYS A 81 5.08 -7.23 -10.85
C CYS A 81 4.70 -7.83 -12.21
N GLU A 82 5.66 -8.07 -13.10
CA GLU A 82 5.42 -8.60 -14.45
C GLU A 82 4.98 -10.08 -14.43
N GLN A 83 5.63 -10.93 -13.64
CA GLN A 83 5.37 -12.38 -13.67
C GLN A 83 4.18 -12.82 -12.80
N ILE A 84 4.05 -12.24 -11.60
CA ILE A 84 3.10 -12.69 -10.57
C ILE A 84 1.85 -11.79 -10.53
N LYS A 85 1.94 -10.63 -11.21
CA LYS A 85 0.89 -9.60 -11.27
C LYS A 85 0.48 -9.18 -9.86
N LEU A 86 1.49 -8.78 -9.08
CA LEU A 86 1.33 -8.22 -7.74
C LEU A 86 1.83 -6.79 -7.72
N LYS A 87 1.19 -5.98 -6.89
CA LYS A 87 1.64 -4.62 -6.62
C LYS A 87 2.90 -4.67 -5.76
N THR A 88 3.95 -4.00 -6.19
CA THR A 88 5.23 -3.98 -5.49
C THR A 88 5.74 -2.56 -5.28
N VAL A 89 6.37 -2.32 -4.14
CA VAL A 89 6.98 -1.04 -3.79
C VAL A 89 8.46 -1.26 -3.50
N THR A 90 9.33 -0.41 -4.04
CA THR A 90 10.77 -0.45 -3.72
C THR A 90 11.09 0.34 -2.45
N LEU A 91 12.24 0.08 -1.84
CA LEU A 91 12.72 0.87 -0.69
C LEU A 91 12.94 2.36 -1.04
N GLU A 92 13.23 2.66 -2.30
CA GLU A 92 13.34 4.04 -2.81
C GLU A 92 11.97 4.74 -2.95
N GLY A 93 10.87 3.99 -2.82
CA GLY A 93 9.51 4.51 -2.92
C GLY A 93 8.91 4.47 -4.32
N ASP A 94 9.51 3.73 -5.25
CA ASP A 94 8.92 3.48 -6.56
C ASP A 94 7.81 2.44 -6.43
N LEU A 95 6.67 2.71 -7.07
CA LEU A 95 5.53 1.80 -7.10
C LEU A 95 5.40 1.18 -8.49
N TYR A 96 5.26 -0.14 -8.51
CA TYR A 96 4.97 -0.94 -9.70
C TYR A 96 3.61 -1.61 -9.49
N ASP A 97 2.67 -1.33 -10.39
CA ASP A 97 1.33 -1.90 -10.39
C ASP A 97 1.13 -2.73 -11.67
N PRO A 98 0.59 -3.97 -11.57
CA PRO A 98 0.31 -4.81 -12.73
C PRO A 98 -0.68 -4.19 -13.73
N GLN A 99 -1.41 -3.14 -13.33
CA GLN A 99 -2.24 -2.34 -14.24
C GLN A 99 -1.41 -1.43 -15.18
N GLY A 100 -0.07 -1.52 -15.14
CA GLY A 100 0.83 -0.75 -16.00
C GLY A 100 1.20 0.62 -15.42
N THR A 101 0.90 0.85 -14.13
CA THR A 101 1.29 2.09 -13.46
C THR A 101 2.67 1.92 -12.82
N LEU A 102 3.62 2.70 -13.28
CA LEU A 102 4.90 2.93 -12.62
C LEU A 102 4.90 4.36 -12.08
N THR A 103 5.04 4.54 -10.76
CA THR A 103 5.25 5.89 -10.20
C THR A 103 6.62 5.97 -9.55
N GLY A 104 7.45 6.89 -10.04
CA GLY A 104 8.75 7.25 -9.48
C GLY A 104 9.01 8.73 -9.68
N GLY A 105 9.66 9.37 -8.72
CA GLY A 105 9.93 10.82 -8.74
C GLY A 105 10.44 11.35 -7.39
N SER A 106 10.85 12.61 -7.32
CA SER A 106 11.27 13.23 -6.07
C SER A 106 10.05 13.53 -5.18
N ARG A 107 10.03 12.94 -3.99
CA ARG A 107 9.04 13.30 -2.96
C ARG A 107 9.43 14.64 -2.36
N SER A 108 8.60 15.67 -2.51
CA SER A 108 8.76 16.92 -1.77
C SER A 108 8.51 16.64 -0.28
N VAL A 109 9.57 16.45 0.49
CA VAL A 109 9.50 16.37 1.96
C VAL A 109 9.35 17.79 2.50
N GLY A 110 8.15 18.37 2.39
CA GLY A 110 7.90 19.74 2.83
C GLY A 110 6.58 20.31 2.33
N ASN A 111 5.79 20.86 3.26
CA ASN A 111 4.48 21.46 3.06
C ASN A 111 4.39 22.44 1.86
N SER A 112 3.26 22.31 1.14
CA SER A 112 2.60 23.35 0.34
C SER A 112 3.47 24.13 -0.64
N SER A 113 3.59 23.63 -1.87
CA SER A 113 3.93 24.52 -2.98
C SER A 113 2.71 25.41 -3.31
N LEU A 114 2.88 26.72 -3.14
CA LEU A 114 1.91 27.77 -3.48
C LEU A 114 1.46 27.75 -4.95
N LEU A 115 2.22 27.08 -5.83
CA LEU A 115 1.94 26.94 -7.26
C LEU A 115 0.65 26.16 -7.58
N CYS A 116 0.10 25.37 -6.66
CA CYS A 116 -1.16 24.66 -6.87
C CYS A 116 -2.41 25.47 -6.44
N LYS A 117 -2.24 26.70 -5.91
CA LYS A 117 -3.34 27.57 -5.45
C LYS A 117 -3.62 28.78 -6.35
N MET A 118 -2.87 28.96 -7.44
CA MET A 118 -3.04 30.06 -8.41
C MET A 118 -3.23 29.52 -9.83
N ALA A 119 -4.06 28.50 -9.98
CA ALA A 119 -4.65 28.06 -11.24
C ALA A 119 -6.15 27.88 -11.06
#